data_AF-A0AAV9RC14-F1
#
_entry.id   AF-A0AAV9RC14-F1
#
_cell.length_a   1.000
_cell.length_b   1.000
_cell.length_c   1.000
_cell.angle_alpha   90.00
_cell.angle_beta   90.00
_cell.angle_gamma   90.00
#
_symmetry.space_group_name_H-M   'P 1'
#
loop_
_entity.id
_entity.type
_entity.pdbx_description
1 polymer ?
#
loop_
_entity_poly.entity_id
_entity_poly.type
_entity_poly.pdbx_seq_one_letter_code
_entity_poly.pdbx_strand_id
1 'polypeptide(L)'
;MLHCIQANYITPTWRSKSGNTLLGLVRDTAVTNEALNVCLVDDEDKTLEEIIGEIQDEELNQVNDELLAEVRDIVSSVEAALTSPSSASQLSGIKKDLLSLCQAAGKSHFRPRWTQMVSWCLMALSKTGRLIQVGTGEGKSCIVAMFAVFRAMRGDKVDIMSSSPVLAERDLKQWRKFYDFLKISVDCNINKQDQDSKKCYESQIVYGTVEQFAGDWLKHHVLRRNIFGQRTFQCAIVDEVDSLMLDKGHHVVYLSSDMPALQHLNPLLALIWATANQYSKVGGKTVGRRYSFHQVVLEQIKQEGFDELTVLQIAEDTGVLAKGTVREIQRKPSVLNEKTAHVAADRLVEFLRTVETRFPSYQFALHSMNTDGSVEELNRRPQEESCQRKVSLLLNGASVSTLILIQHSVLRAAEGKIRRSLHFTPCELNKTERQLPPSQVSFQIW
;
A
#
# COMPACT_ATOMS: atom_id res chain seq x y z
N MET A 1 -21.41 -7.78 38.62
CA MET A 1 -20.39 -8.13 39.63
C MET A 1 -19.08 -8.25 38.87
N LEU A 2 -18.17 -7.28 39.01
CA LEU A 2 -16.86 -7.31 38.34
C LEU A 2 -15.97 -8.28 39.13
N HIS A 3 -15.56 -9.39 38.51
CA HIS A 3 -14.58 -10.29 39.10
C HIS A 3 -13.18 -9.87 38.63
N CYS A 4 -12.36 -9.36 39.54
CA CYS A 4 -10.95 -9.14 39.31
C CYS A 4 -10.25 -10.49 39.40
N ILE A 5 -9.82 -11.03 38.26
CA ILE A 5 -9.06 -12.28 38.20
C ILE A 5 -7.58 -11.89 38.10
N GLN A 6 -6.82 -12.17 39.15
CA GLN A 6 -5.36 -12.07 39.14
C GLN A 6 -4.80 -13.42 38.70
N ALA A 7 -4.11 -13.44 37.55
CA ALA A 7 -3.41 -14.62 37.06
C ALA A 7 -1.93 -14.53 37.46
N ASN A 8 -1.47 -15.48 38.28
CA ASN A 8 -0.06 -15.60 38.65
C ASN A 8 0.53 -16.77 37.85
N TYR A 9 1.68 -16.56 37.22
CA TYR A 9 2.45 -17.64 36.57
C TYR A 9 3.34 -18.30 37.62
N ILE A 10 3.25 -19.62 37.75
CA ILE A 10 4.00 -20.40 38.73
C ILE A 10 4.66 -21.55 37.98
N THR A 11 5.97 -21.71 38.14
CA THR A 11 6.71 -22.75 37.44
C THR A 11 6.26 -24.15 37.89
N PRO A 12 6.24 -25.16 37.00
CA PRO A 12 5.86 -26.54 37.38
C PRO A 12 6.76 -27.15 38.47
N THR A 13 7.97 -26.61 38.62
CA THR A 13 8.98 -27.00 39.60
C THR A 13 8.79 -26.30 40.94
N TRP A 14 7.94 -25.28 41.05
CA TRP A 14 7.70 -24.54 42.29
C TRP A 14 7.28 -25.47 43.44
N ARG A 15 7.82 -25.22 44.62
CA ARG A 15 7.52 -25.91 45.88
C ARG A 15 7.40 -24.87 46.98
N SER A 16 6.42 -25.04 47.87
CA SER A 16 6.39 -24.28 49.12
C SER A 16 7.61 -24.57 50.00
N LYS A 17 7.87 -23.73 51.00
CA LYS A 17 8.90 -23.96 52.05
C LYS A 17 8.78 -25.32 52.75
N SER A 18 7.60 -25.94 52.75
CA SER A 18 7.36 -27.29 53.27
C SER A 18 7.48 -28.40 52.21
N GLY A 19 7.95 -28.09 51.00
CA GLY A 19 8.17 -29.06 49.91
C GLY A 19 6.93 -29.45 49.11
N ASN A 20 5.77 -28.84 49.36
CA ASN A 20 4.53 -29.20 48.66
C ASN A 20 4.40 -28.50 47.30
N THR A 21 3.91 -29.21 46.29
CA THR A 21 3.54 -28.64 44.99
C THR A 21 2.32 -27.71 45.13
N LEU A 22 2.16 -26.76 44.21
CA LEU A 22 0.97 -25.90 44.16
C LEU A 22 -0.32 -26.72 44.06
N LEU A 23 -0.33 -27.73 43.18
CA LEU A 23 -1.45 -28.65 43.02
C LEU A 23 -1.76 -29.42 44.32
N GLY A 24 -0.73 -29.73 45.12
CA GLY A 24 -0.89 -30.33 46.45
C GLY A 24 -1.55 -29.35 47.44
N LEU A 25 -1.11 -28.09 47.46
CA LEU A 25 -1.66 -27.06 48.36
C LEU A 25 -3.09 -26.67 48.00
N VAL A 26 -3.42 -26.55 46.71
CA VAL A 26 -4.77 -26.21 46.24
C VAL A 26 -5.77 -27.35 46.50
N ARG A 27 -5.30 -28.59 46.60
CA ARG A 27 -6.12 -29.75 46.93
C ARG A 27 -6.31 -29.96 48.43
N ASP A 28 -5.49 -29.32 49.26
CA ASP A 28 -5.60 -29.38 50.71
C ASP A 28 -6.65 -28.39 51.21
N THR A 29 -7.76 -28.90 51.74
CA THR A 29 -8.88 -28.09 52.22
C THR A 29 -8.57 -27.31 53.49
N ALA A 30 -7.44 -27.57 54.15
CA ALA A 30 -6.96 -26.83 55.32
C ALA A 30 -6.19 -25.55 54.94
N VAL A 31 -5.79 -25.39 53.67
CA VAL A 31 -5.00 -24.23 53.21
C VAL A 31 -5.93 -23.08 52.82
N THR A 32 -5.80 -21.93 53.50
CA THR A 32 -6.60 -20.74 53.19
C THR A 32 -6.00 -19.94 52.03
N ASN A 33 -6.81 -19.07 51.41
CA ASN A 33 -6.35 -18.15 50.37
C ASN A 33 -5.23 -17.21 50.88
N GLU A 34 -5.27 -16.80 52.15
CA GLU A 34 -4.17 -16.02 52.74
C GLU A 34 -2.88 -16.84 52.84
N ALA A 35 -2.97 -18.12 53.21
CA ALA A 35 -1.80 -19.00 53.29
C ALA A 35 -1.21 -19.31 51.89
N LEU A 36 -2.05 -19.50 50.88
CA LEU A 36 -1.62 -19.60 49.48
C LEU A 36 -0.94 -18.33 49.01
N ASN A 37 -1.48 -17.15 49.31
CA ASN A 37 -0.84 -15.88 48.95
C ASN A 37 0.52 -15.72 49.63
N VAL A 38 0.68 -16.09 50.90
CA VAL A 38 1.97 -16.06 51.59
C VAL A 38 2.96 -17.03 50.95
N CYS A 39 2.53 -18.24 50.60
CA CYS A 39 3.39 -19.22 49.91
C CYS A 39 3.78 -18.75 48.51
N LEU A 40 2.85 -18.20 47.73
CA LEU A 40 3.07 -17.74 46.36
C LEU A 40 3.88 -16.44 46.26
N VAL A 41 4.00 -15.70 47.37
CA VAL A 41 4.92 -14.57 47.48
C VAL A 41 6.38 -15.05 47.53
N ASP A 42 6.62 -16.31 47.88
CA ASP A 42 7.94 -16.97 47.84
C ASP A 42 8.18 -17.69 46.48
N ASP A 43 7.88 -17.05 45.35
CA ASP A 43 8.63 -17.37 44.12
C ASP A 43 9.96 -16.65 44.28
N GLU A 44 10.94 -17.35 44.87
CA GLU A 44 12.27 -16.78 45.07
C GLU A 44 12.84 -16.45 43.69
N ASP A 45 13.09 -15.16 43.43
CA ASP A 45 13.77 -14.71 42.22
C ASP A 45 15.05 -15.54 42.05
N LYS A 46 15.29 -16.06 40.84
CA LYS A 46 16.49 -16.84 40.54
C LYS A 46 17.74 -16.11 41.02
N THR A 47 18.64 -16.87 41.64
CA THR A 47 19.96 -16.35 42.04
C THR A 47 20.85 -16.11 40.82
N LEU A 48 21.92 -15.32 40.98
CA LEU A 48 22.84 -14.97 39.89
C LEU A 48 23.52 -16.21 39.37
N GLU A 49 23.84 -17.12 40.29
CA GLU A 49 24.50 -18.38 40.01
C GLU A 49 23.60 -19.30 39.18
N GLU A 50 22.31 -19.38 39.51
CA GLU A 50 21.33 -20.12 38.71
C GLU A 50 21.16 -19.51 37.32
N ILE A 51 21.02 -18.18 37.21
CA ILE A 51 20.86 -17.49 35.92
C ILE A 51 22.09 -17.71 35.04
N ILE A 52 23.29 -17.57 35.59
CA ILE A 52 24.53 -17.80 34.85
C ILE A 52 24.66 -19.28 34.46
N GLY A 53 24.33 -20.20 35.36
CA GLY A 53 24.34 -21.64 35.09
C GLY A 53 23.41 -22.01 33.93
N GLU A 54 22.19 -21.49 33.90
CA GLU A 54 21.25 -21.71 32.80
C GLU A 54 21.81 -21.20 31.45
N ILE A 55 22.44 -20.02 31.43
CA ILE A 55 23.04 -19.47 30.21
C ILE A 55 24.23 -20.32 29.73
N GLN A 56 24.99 -20.94 30.65
CA GLN A 56 26.09 -21.85 30.31
C GLN A 56 25.58 -23.19 29.78
N ASP A 57 24.53 -23.73 30.40
CA ASP A 57 23.96 -25.05 30.08
C ASP A 57 23.17 -25.05 28.76
N GLU A 58 22.64 -23.91 28.32
CA GLU A 58 21.78 -23.86 27.13
C GLU A 58 22.50 -24.17 25.80
N GLU A 59 23.83 -24.40 25.76
CA GLU A 59 24.64 -24.78 24.58
C GLU A 59 24.45 -23.91 23.30
N LEU A 60 23.68 -22.82 23.39
CA LEU A 60 23.37 -21.87 22.31
C LEU A 60 24.53 -20.86 22.11
N ASN A 61 25.77 -21.35 22.12
CA ASN A 61 26.94 -20.93 21.33
C ASN A 61 27.31 -19.43 21.12
N GLN A 62 26.92 -18.46 21.97
CA GLN A 62 27.27 -17.03 21.71
C GLN A 62 27.80 -16.21 22.89
N VAL A 63 27.97 -16.81 24.07
CA VAL A 63 28.52 -16.14 25.25
C VAL A 63 29.69 -16.97 25.77
N ASN A 64 30.89 -16.41 25.78
CA ASN A 64 32.06 -17.08 26.34
C ASN A 64 32.14 -16.89 27.86
N ASP A 65 32.84 -17.80 28.53
CA ASP A 65 33.00 -17.77 30.00
C ASP A 65 33.62 -16.47 30.51
N GLU A 66 34.51 -15.85 29.73
CA GLU A 66 35.10 -14.54 30.06
C GLU A 66 34.03 -13.44 30.18
N LEU A 67 33.10 -13.38 29.22
CA LEU A 67 31.99 -12.42 29.25
C LEU A 67 31.04 -12.71 30.42
N LEU A 68 30.74 -13.98 30.71
CA LEU A 68 29.91 -14.33 31.86
C LEU A 68 30.58 -13.99 33.18
N ALA A 69 31.90 -14.17 33.30
CA ALA A 69 32.66 -13.75 34.46
C ALA A 69 32.61 -12.22 34.65
N GLU A 70 32.74 -11.45 33.56
CA GLU A 70 32.60 -9.99 33.60
C GLU A 70 31.18 -9.56 33.99
N VAL A 71 30.14 -10.20 33.44
CA VAL A 71 28.74 -9.96 33.81
C VAL A 71 28.51 -10.26 35.28
N ARG A 72 29.02 -11.39 35.79
CA ARG A 72 28.92 -11.78 37.21
C ARG A 72 29.52 -10.71 38.11
N ASP A 73 30.74 -10.26 37.79
CA ASP A 73 31.45 -9.22 38.54
C ASP A 73 30.69 -7.89 38.54
N ILE A 74 30.16 -7.45 37.38
CA ILE A 74 29.38 -6.21 37.27
C ILE A 74 28.12 -6.29 38.13
N VAL A 75 27.29 -7.32 37.96
CA VAL A 75 25.99 -7.44 38.65
C VAL A 75 26.19 -7.56 40.16
N SER A 76 27.14 -8.39 40.60
CA SER A 76 27.45 -8.58 42.03
C SER A 76 27.94 -7.28 42.69
N SER A 77 28.81 -6.55 41.99
CA SER A 77 29.33 -5.26 42.47
C SER A 77 28.23 -4.20 42.59
N VAL A 78 27.31 -4.15 41.63
CA VAL A 78 26.20 -3.20 41.64
C VAL A 78 25.20 -3.54 42.74
N GLU A 79 24.86 -4.81 42.94
CA GLU A 79 23.94 -5.22 44.01
C GLU A 79 24.50 -4.90 45.40
N ALA A 80 25.80 -5.10 45.61
CA ALA A 80 26.49 -4.70 46.83
C ALA A 80 26.44 -3.18 47.06
N ALA A 81 26.49 -2.38 46.00
CA ALA A 81 26.39 -0.92 46.09
C ALA A 81 24.96 -0.39 46.24
N LEU A 82 23.96 -1.13 45.76
CA LEU A 82 22.55 -0.82 46.00
C LEU A 82 22.16 -1.07 47.46
N THR A 83 22.77 -2.07 48.10
CA THR A 83 22.52 -2.42 49.51
C THR A 83 23.37 -1.60 50.48
N SER A 84 24.60 -1.27 50.12
CA SER A 84 25.52 -0.47 50.95
C SER A 84 26.04 0.77 50.18
N PRO A 85 25.54 1.98 50.49
CA PRO A 85 25.91 3.20 49.76
C PRO A 85 27.40 3.57 49.80
N SER A 86 28.17 3.03 50.74
CA SER A 86 29.60 3.32 50.89
C SER A 86 30.46 2.75 49.75
N SER A 87 30.06 1.62 49.16
CA SER A 87 30.78 0.97 48.05
C SER A 87 30.49 1.61 46.68
N ALA A 88 29.43 2.44 46.57
CA ALA A 88 29.06 3.10 45.32
C ALA A 88 30.15 4.04 44.76
N SER A 89 30.97 4.63 45.64
CA SER A 89 32.04 5.57 45.27
C SER A 89 33.20 4.94 44.51
N GLN A 90 33.36 3.62 44.59
CA GLN A 90 34.49 2.88 44.00
C GLN A 90 34.19 2.35 42.59
N LEU A 91 32.93 2.41 42.13
CA LEU A 91 32.52 1.86 40.84
C LEU A 91 32.85 2.82 39.70
N SER A 92 33.36 2.26 38.59
CA SER A 92 33.70 2.99 37.37
C SER A 92 33.17 2.27 36.12
N GLY A 93 33.16 2.97 35.00
CA GLY A 93 32.70 2.43 33.71
C GLY A 93 31.26 1.89 33.76
N ILE A 94 31.06 0.72 33.16
CA ILE A 94 29.74 0.08 33.03
C ILE A 94 29.09 -0.21 34.39
N LYS A 95 29.86 -0.51 35.44
CA LYS A 95 29.31 -0.73 36.78
C LYS A 95 28.62 0.53 37.31
N LYS A 96 29.22 1.70 37.09
CA LYS A 96 28.64 2.99 37.48
C LYS A 96 27.42 3.34 36.64
N ASP A 97 27.46 3.05 35.35
CA ASP A 97 26.33 3.24 34.44
C ASP A 97 25.13 2.41 34.90
N LEU A 98 25.33 1.10 35.12
CA LEU A 98 24.28 0.20 35.59
C LEU A 98 23.73 0.61 36.96
N LEU A 99 24.59 0.96 37.92
CA LEU A 99 24.16 1.46 39.22
C LEU A 99 23.25 2.69 39.08
N SER A 100 23.63 3.65 38.22
CA SER A 100 22.86 4.86 37.97
C SER A 100 21.48 4.56 37.37
N LEU A 101 21.42 3.60 36.44
CA LEU A 101 20.18 3.13 35.83
C LEU A 101 19.28 2.43 36.87
N CYS A 102 19.83 1.55 37.71
CA CYS A 102 19.09 0.88 38.77
C CYS A 102 18.53 1.88 39.79
N GLN A 103 19.30 2.90 40.18
CA GLN A 103 18.84 3.96 41.07
C GLN A 103 17.69 4.78 40.46
N ALA A 104 17.82 5.15 39.19
CA ALA A 104 16.78 5.88 38.45
C ALA A 104 15.50 5.05 38.28
N ALA A 105 15.62 3.76 37.98
CA ALA A 105 14.50 2.83 37.92
C ALA A 105 13.82 2.73 39.29
N GLY A 106 14.60 2.64 40.37
CA GLY A 106 14.09 2.61 41.75
C GLY A 106 13.27 3.84 42.13
N LYS A 107 13.64 5.03 41.63
CA LYS A 107 12.84 6.26 41.77
C LYS A 107 11.51 6.21 41.04
N SER A 108 11.40 5.32 40.05
CA SER A 108 10.16 5.04 39.30
C SER A 108 9.42 3.82 39.85
N HIS A 109 9.71 3.41 41.10
CA HIS A 109 9.15 2.23 41.77
C HIS A 109 9.43 0.90 41.08
N PHE A 110 10.52 0.82 40.31
CA PHE A 110 10.95 -0.41 39.66
C PHE A 110 12.34 -0.78 40.14
N ARG A 111 12.50 -1.93 40.81
CA ARG A 111 13.81 -2.48 41.14
C ARG A 111 14.17 -3.53 40.10
N PRO A 112 15.21 -3.31 39.28
CA PRO A 112 15.63 -4.32 38.30
C PRO A 112 15.99 -5.64 38.99
N ARG A 113 15.44 -6.74 38.47
CA ARG A 113 15.79 -8.11 38.88
C ARG A 113 17.15 -8.50 38.33
N TRP A 114 17.72 -9.57 38.89
CA TRP A 114 19.02 -10.08 38.49
C TRP A 114 19.02 -10.52 37.02
N THR A 115 17.96 -11.20 36.56
CA THR A 115 17.75 -11.57 35.14
C THR A 115 17.81 -10.35 34.21
N GLN A 116 17.22 -9.23 34.63
CA GLN A 116 17.17 -8.00 33.84
C GLN A 116 18.54 -7.31 33.80
N MET A 117 19.26 -7.27 34.94
CA MET A 117 20.61 -6.73 35.01
C MET A 117 21.59 -7.55 34.17
N VAL A 118 21.54 -8.88 34.28
CA VAL A 118 22.35 -9.82 33.47
C VAL A 118 22.08 -9.61 31.98
N SER A 119 20.81 -9.61 31.58
CA SER A 119 20.39 -9.37 30.19
C SER A 119 20.87 -8.00 29.68
N TRP A 120 20.75 -6.96 30.50
CA TRP A 120 21.25 -5.62 30.16
C TRP A 120 22.78 -5.61 29.98
N CYS A 121 23.54 -6.26 30.88
CA CYS A 121 25.00 -6.33 30.78
C CYS A 121 25.45 -7.03 29.50
N LEU A 122 24.79 -8.14 29.14
CA LEU A 122 25.07 -8.87 27.90
C LEU A 122 24.90 -7.98 26.66
N MET A 123 23.89 -7.10 26.63
CA MET A 123 23.73 -6.12 25.54
C MET A 123 24.77 -5.00 25.63
N ALA A 124 25.00 -4.46 26.83
CA ALA A 124 25.86 -3.30 27.05
C ALA A 124 27.34 -3.57 26.73
N LEU A 125 27.81 -4.79 27.00
CA LEU A 125 29.17 -5.26 26.71
C LEU A 125 29.35 -5.71 25.26
N SER A 126 28.26 -5.96 24.53
CA SER A 126 28.35 -6.40 23.15
C SER A 126 28.85 -5.29 22.22
N LYS A 127 29.81 -5.65 21.35
CA LYS A 127 30.30 -4.79 20.27
C LYS A 127 29.40 -4.84 19.03
N THR A 128 28.59 -5.89 18.90
CA THR A 128 27.65 -6.11 17.80
C THR A 128 26.21 -6.18 18.31
N GLY A 129 25.24 -6.16 17.40
CA GLY A 129 23.86 -6.47 17.75
C GLY A 129 23.74 -7.89 18.33
N ARG A 130 22.87 -8.07 19.33
CA ARG A 130 22.54 -9.37 19.94
C ARG A 130 21.04 -9.56 20.00
N LEU A 131 20.63 -10.82 19.90
CA LEU A 131 19.28 -11.26 20.23
C LEU A 131 19.29 -11.79 21.65
N ILE A 132 18.41 -11.28 22.51
CA ILE A 132 18.24 -11.78 23.87
C ILE A 132 16.81 -12.30 24.01
N GLN A 133 16.70 -13.58 24.33
CA GLN A 133 15.43 -14.20 24.68
C GLN A 133 15.12 -13.89 26.13
N VAL A 134 13.99 -13.23 26.35
CA VAL A 134 13.50 -12.87 27.69
C VAL A 134 12.09 -13.44 27.80
N GLY A 135 11.86 -14.30 28.79
CA GLY A 135 10.55 -14.90 29.03
C GLY A 135 9.46 -13.85 29.22
N THR A 136 8.24 -14.14 28.76
CA THR A 136 7.09 -13.27 28.98
C THR A 136 6.88 -13.06 30.47
N GLY A 137 6.78 -11.80 30.92
CA GLY A 137 6.63 -11.45 32.33
C GLY A 137 7.95 -11.17 33.07
N GLU A 138 9.11 -11.50 32.49
CA GLU A 138 10.43 -11.20 33.08
C GLU A 138 10.82 -9.71 33.01
N GLY A 139 9.94 -8.86 32.47
CA GLY A 139 10.12 -7.40 32.44
C GLY A 139 11.04 -6.90 31.32
N LYS A 140 10.87 -7.42 30.10
CA LYS A 140 11.58 -6.98 28.88
C LYS A 140 11.57 -5.46 28.69
N SER A 141 10.44 -4.80 28.96
CA SER A 141 10.33 -3.34 28.86
C SER A 141 11.33 -2.58 29.76
N CYS A 142 11.69 -3.13 30.93
CA CYS A 142 12.74 -2.56 31.79
C CYS A 142 14.12 -2.64 31.12
N ILE A 143 14.44 -3.82 30.60
CA ILE A 143 15.71 -4.09 29.93
C ILE A 143 15.88 -3.13 28.74
N VAL A 144 14.83 -2.97 27.93
CA VAL A 144 14.78 -2.04 26.80
C VAL A 144 14.99 -0.60 27.24
N ALA A 145 14.25 -0.13 28.25
CA ALA A 145 14.36 1.25 28.73
C ALA A 145 15.76 1.57 29.28
N MET A 146 16.32 0.68 30.12
CA MET A 146 17.67 0.84 30.68
C MET A 146 18.74 0.84 29.58
N PHE A 147 18.61 -0.03 28.57
CA PHE A 147 19.57 -0.09 27.48
C PHE A 147 19.46 1.12 26.54
N ALA A 148 18.24 1.60 26.27
CA ALA A 148 18.03 2.80 25.49
C ALA A 148 18.65 4.04 26.14
N VAL A 149 18.50 4.21 27.46
CA VAL A 149 19.17 5.32 28.16
C VAL A 149 20.68 5.17 28.14
N PHE A 150 21.21 3.97 28.36
CA PHE A 150 22.65 3.72 28.28
C PHE A 150 23.25 4.16 26.93
N ARG A 151 22.60 3.80 25.82
CA ARG A 151 23.02 4.24 24.48
C ARG A 151 22.86 5.75 24.31
N ALA A 152 21.75 6.33 24.77
CA ALA A 152 21.51 7.77 24.71
C ALA A 152 22.55 8.59 25.51
N MET A 153 23.01 8.09 26.66
CA MET A 153 24.07 8.69 27.46
C MET A 153 25.44 8.69 26.75
N ARG A 154 25.65 7.78 25.79
CA ARG A 154 26.84 7.73 24.93
C ARG A 154 26.73 8.60 23.68
N GLY A 155 25.64 9.35 23.54
CA GLY A 155 25.39 10.25 22.42
C GLY A 155 24.65 9.61 21.24
N ASP A 156 24.20 8.35 21.38
CA ASP A 156 23.45 7.70 20.31
C ASP A 156 21.98 8.14 20.30
N LYS A 157 21.43 8.21 19.10
CA LYS A 157 20.00 8.27 18.82
C LYS A 157 19.45 6.84 18.78
N VAL A 158 18.44 6.58 19.60
CA VAL A 158 17.86 5.24 19.80
C VAL A 158 16.44 5.20 19.26
N ASP A 159 16.15 4.20 18.44
CA ASP A 159 14.84 3.93 17.86
C ASP A 159 14.31 2.61 18.42
N ILE A 160 13.24 2.66 19.22
CA ILE A 160 12.60 1.49 19.82
C ILE A 160 11.39 1.09 18.98
N MET A 161 11.47 -0.07 18.35
CA MET A 161 10.46 -0.63 17.47
C MET A 161 9.63 -1.67 18.23
N SER A 162 8.38 -1.33 18.50
CA SER A 162 7.38 -2.19 19.12
C SER A 162 6.54 -2.90 18.04
N SER A 163 5.90 -4.01 18.42
CA SER A 163 4.98 -4.76 17.55
C SER A 163 3.63 -4.08 17.35
N SER A 164 3.27 -3.14 18.23
CA SER A 164 2.03 -2.35 18.09
C SER A 164 2.14 -0.92 18.65
N PRO A 165 1.28 -0.01 18.17
CA PRO A 165 1.22 1.37 18.66
C PRO A 165 0.87 1.48 20.14
N VAL A 166 -0.06 0.62 20.61
CA VAL A 166 -0.54 0.63 21.99
C VAL A 166 0.58 0.26 22.95
N LEU A 167 1.38 -0.76 22.60
CA LEU A 167 2.54 -1.17 23.39
C LEU A 167 3.63 -0.09 23.41
N ALA A 168 3.89 0.56 22.27
CA ALA A 168 4.87 1.65 22.18
C ALA A 168 4.50 2.83 23.11
N GLU A 169 3.24 3.26 23.06
CA GLU A 169 2.75 4.33 23.92
C GLU A 169 2.70 3.94 25.39
N ARG A 170 2.27 2.71 25.70
CA ARG A 170 2.22 2.18 27.07
C ARG A 170 3.62 2.21 27.69
N ASP A 171 4.61 1.69 26.99
CA ASP A 171 5.97 1.56 27.52
C ASP A 171 6.61 2.93 27.71
N LEU A 172 6.42 3.86 26.76
CA LEU A 172 6.83 5.25 26.94
C LEU A 172 6.19 5.89 28.18
N LYS A 173 4.88 5.73 28.38
CA LYS A 173 4.15 6.28 29.53
C LYS A 173 4.64 5.66 30.84
N GLN A 174 4.85 4.35 30.87
CA GLN A 174 5.33 3.62 32.04
C GLN A 174 6.73 4.08 32.47
N TRP A 175 7.63 4.26 31.50
CA TRP A 175 9.03 4.63 31.77
C TRP A 175 9.29 6.14 31.72
N ARG A 176 8.25 6.98 31.60
CA ARG A 176 8.42 8.43 31.46
C ARG A 176 9.20 9.06 32.61
N LYS A 177 8.85 8.71 33.85
CA LYS A 177 9.55 9.21 35.05
C LYS A 177 11.03 8.84 35.08
N PHE A 178 11.37 7.65 34.58
CA PHE A 178 12.75 7.17 34.49
C PHE A 178 13.57 8.01 33.50
N TYR A 179 13.03 8.28 32.32
CA TYR A 179 13.66 9.15 31.32
C TYR A 179 13.79 10.59 31.83
N ASP A 180 12.75 11.14 32.45
CA ASP A 180 12.75 12.50 33.00
C ASP A 180 13.78 12.65 34.12
N PHE A 181 13.93 11.65 35.01
CA PHE A 181 14.93 11.65 36.08
C PHE A 181 16.36 11.71 35.54
N LEU A 182 16.63 10.99 34.45
CA LEU A 182 17.93 10.96 33.77
C LEU A 182 18.11 12.10 32.75
N LYS A 183 17.10 12.97 32.61
CA LYS A 183 17.07 14.10 31.65
C LYS A 183 17.29 13.67 30.20
N ILE A 184 16.79 12.49 29.85
CA ILE A 184 16.85 11.97 28.48
C ILE A 184 15.54 12.32 27.75
N SER A 185 15.68 12.95 26.59
CA SER A 185 14.52 13.30 25.75
C SER A 185 13.94 12.05 25.07
N VAL A 186 12.63 11.86 25.23
CA VAL A 186 11.90 10.71 24.68
C VAL A 186 10.54 11.14 24.11
N ASP A 187 10.18 10.58 22.96
CA ASP A 187 8.85 10.74 22.33
C ASP A 187 8.40 9.43 21.65
N CYS A 188 7.12 9.35 21.30
CA CYS A 188 6.51 8.23 20.58
C CYS A 188 5.98 8.73 19.25
N ASN A 189 6.47 8.21 18.13
CA ASN A 189 6.01 8.54 16.79
C ASN A 189 4.94 7.51 16.36
N ILE A 190 3.67 7.83 16.61
CA ILE A 190 2.51 7.02 16.23
C ILE A 190 1.46 7.95 15.62
N ASN A 191 1.00 7.66 14.41
CA ASN A 191 -0.06 8.40 13.71
C ASN A 191 0.15 9.93 13.65
N LYS A 192 1.40 10.39 13.65
CA LYS A 192 1.73 11.81 13.60
C LYS A 192 1.79 12.30 12.16
N GLN A 193 1.44 13.58 11.98
CA GLN A 193 1.68 14.27 10.72
C GLN A 193 3.17 14.53 10.53
N ASP A 194 3.61 14.73 9.29
CA ASP A 194 5.04 14.82 8.94
C ASP A 194 5.83 15.86 9.77
N GLN A 195 5.22 17.02 10.10
CA GLN A 195 5.86 18.02 10.95
C GLN A 195 6.03 17.56 12.40
N ASP A 196 5.06 16.83 12.94
CA ASP A 196 5.10 16.33 14.31
C ASP A 196 5.99 15.09 14.42
N SER A 197 6.02 14.23 13.40
CA SER A 197 7.01 13.14 13.29
C SER A 197 8.43 13.71 13.29
N LYS A 198 8.68 14.80 12.55
CA LYS A 198 9.99 15.46 12.57
C LYS A 198 10.40 15.94 13.96
N LYS A 199 9.48 16.56 14.71
CA LYS A 199 9.73 16.96 16.10
C LYS A 199 10.02 15.74 17.00
N CYS A 200 9.33 14.61 16.81
CA CYS A 200 9.64 13.39 17.56
C CYS A 200 11.08 12.95 17.36
N TYR A 201 11.55 12.97 16.10
CA TYR A 201 12.88 12.52 15.74
C TYR A 201 14.03 13.40 16.30
N GLU A 202 13.72 14.58 16.84
CA GLU A 202 14.67 15.43 17.57
C GLU A 202 15.06 14.81 18.94
N SER A 203 14.16 14.02 19.53
CA SER A 203 14.40 13.32 20.81
C SER A 203 15.58 12.35 20.74
N GLN A 204 16.23 12.07 21.87
CA GLN A 204 17.29 11.06 21.93
C GLN A 204 16.73 9.65 21.69
N ILE A 205 15.60 9.34 22.32
CA ILE A 205 14.92 8.06 22.21
C ILE A 205 13.56 8.26 21.53
N VAL A 206 13.26 7.45 20.53
CA VAL A 206 11.97 7.48 19.83
C VAL A 206 11.34 6.10 19.86
N TYR A 207 10.13 6.01 20.40
CA TYR A 207 9.28 4.81 20.30
C TYR A 207 8.45 4.87 19.02
N GLY A 208 8.14 3.72 18.43
CA GLY A 208 7.25 3.60 17.29
C GLY A 208 7.04 2.14 16.90
N THR A 209 6.32 1.89 15.81
CA THR A 209 6.25 0.56 15.21
C THR A 209 7.15 0.45 13.99
N VAL A 210 7.52 -0.77 13.62
CA VAL A 210 8.32 -1.02 12.40
C VAL A 210 7.68 -0.38 11.17
N GLU A 211 6.36 -0.49 11.03
CA GLU A 211 5.63 0.08 9.89
C GLU A 211 5.74 1.60 9.84
N GLN A 212 5.67 2.27 11.01
CA GLN A 212 5.82 3.72 11.08
C GLN A 212 7.24 4.15 10.72
N PHE A 213 8.27 3.50 11.27
CA PHE A 213 9.67 3.82 10.94
C PHE A 213 9.96 3.58 9.45
N ALA A 214 9.50 2.46 8.89
CA ALA A 214 9.63 2.16 7.47
C ALA A 214 8.88 3.16 6.58
N GLY A 215 7.65 3.52 6.95
CA GLY A 215 6.85 4.52 6.24
C GLY A 215 7.53 5.90 6.25
N ASP A 216 8.05 6.32 7.40
CA ASP A 216 8.76 7.60 7.53
C ASP A 216 10.10 7.59 6.79
N TRP A 217 10.76 6.44 6.70
CA TRP A 217 11.91 6.24 5.83
C TRP A 217 11.57 6.47 4.36
N LEU A 218 10.50 5.84 3.88
CA LEU A 218 10.02 6.04 2.52
C LEU A 218 9.62 7.50 2.27
N LYS A 219 8.92 8.15 3.20
CA LYS A 219 8.54 9.57 3.07
C LYS A 219 9.77 10.49 3.01
N HIS A 220 10.79 10.21 3.81
CA HIS A 220 12.01 11.01 3.83
C HIS A 220 12.82 10.85 2.54
N HIS A 221 13.04 9.61 2.07
CA HIS A 221 13.93 9.34 0.95
C HIS A 221 13.23 9.36 -0.42
N VAL A 222 12.01 8.82 -0.52
CA VAL A 222 11.26 8.74 -1.78
C VAL A 222 10.44 10.00 -2.02
N LEU A 223 9.68 10.45 -1.02
CA LEU A 223 8.84 11.66 -1.14
C LEU A 223 9.56 12.96 -0.77
N ARG A 224 10.83 12.89 -0.33
CA ARG A 224 11.67 14.04 0.06
C ARG A 224 11.03 14.97 1.11
N ARG A 225 10.24 14.42 2.03
CA ARG A 225 9.50 15.20 3.04
C ARG A 225 10.30 15.60 4.29
N ASN A 226 11.63 15.36 4.29
CA ASN A 226 12.54 15.71 5.39
C ASN A 226 12.06 15.29 6.79
N ILE A 227 11.53 14.06 6.92
CA ILE A 227 10.98 13.54 8.18
C ILE A 227 12.02 13.47 9.30
N PHE A 228 13.20 12.89 9.07
CA PHE A 228 14.23 12.73 10.10
C PHE A 228 15.04 14.01 10.44
N GLY A 229 14.90 15.10 9.70
CA GLY A 229 15.69 16.31 9.93
C GLY A 229 17.20 16.03 9.85
N GLN A 230 17.91 16.22 10.97
CA GLN A 230 19.35 15.94 11.11
C GLN A 230 19.64 14.63 11.87
N ARG A 231 18.61 13.85 12.24
CA ARG A 231 18.78 12.59 12.97
C ARG A 231 19.54 11.58 12.10
N THR A 232 20.49 10.88 12.72
CA THR A 232 21.19 9.73 12.15
C THR A 232 20.72 8.44 12.83
N PHE A 233 20.81 7.31 12.12
CA PHE A 233 20.42 5.99 12.66
C PHE A 233 21.63 5.33 13.34
N GLN A 234 21.62 5.25 14.66
CA GLN A 234 22.76 4.74 15.45
C GLN A 234 22.43 3.48 16.23
N CYS A 235 21.23 3.37 16.81
CA CYS A 235 20.79 2.19 17.55
C CYS A 235 19.31 1.94 17.31
N ALA A 236 18.97 0.71 16.90
CA ALA A 236 17.59 0.23 16.84
C ALA A 236 17.41 -0.92 17.83
N ILE A 237 16.36 -0.86 18.64
CA ILE A 237 15.95 -1.92 19.56
C ILE A 237 14.62 -2.46 19.06
N VAL A 238 14.58 -3.72 18.67
CA VAL A 238 13.37 -4.37 18.13
C VAL A 238 12.77 -5.27 19.20
N ASP A 239 11.60 -4.91 19.68
CA ASP A 239 10.79 -5.76 20.57
C ASP A 239 10.00 -6.78 19.75
N GLU A 240 9.75 -7.97 20.31
CA GLU A 240 9.06 -9.09 19.60
C GLU A 240 9.63 -9.36 18.19
N VAL A 241 10.96 -9.51 18.13
CA VAL A 241 11.72 -9.67 16.87
C VAL A 241 11.29 -10.90 16.06
N ASP A 242 10.88 -11.97 16.72
CA ASP A 242 10.31 -13.16 16.10
C ASP A 242 9.01 -12.82 15.36
N SER A 243 8.08 -12.14 16.03
CA SER A 243 6.83 -11.71 15.39
C SER A 243 7.08 -10.71 14.26
N LEU A 244 8.01 -9.78 14.42
CA LEU A 244 8.27 -8.75 13.41
C LEU A 244 9.07 -9.26 12.21
N MET A 245 10.08 -10.08 12.43
CA MET A 245 11.03 -10.48 11.38
C MET A 245 10.72 -11.86 10.78
N LEU A 246 10.09 -12.77 11.55
CA LEU A 246 9.70 -14.08 11.04
C LEU A 246 8.25 -14.05 10.58
N ASP A 247 7.31 -13.78 11.49
CA ASP A 247 5.88 -13.85 11.15
C ASP A 247 5.51 -12.75 10.16
N LYS A 248 5.92 -11.50 10.45
CA LYS A 248 5.63 -10.33 9.62
C LYS A 248 6.74 -9.96 8.65
N GLY A 249 7.81 -10.73 8.54
CA GLY A 249 8.98 -10.38 7.71
C GLY A 249 8.69 -10.20 6.22
N HIS A 250 7.58 -10.76 5.75
CA HIS A 250 7.12 -10.65 4.36
C HIS A 250 6.17 -9.45 4.12
N HIS A 251 5.80 -8.71 5.17
CA HIS A 251 4.94 -7.55 5.04
C HIS A 251 5.70 -6.41 4.35
N VAL A 252 5.05 -5.78 3.38
CA VAL A 252 5.58 -4.64 2.64
C VAL A 252 4.82 -3.38 3.03
N VAL A 253 5.55 -2.33 3.38
CA VAL A 253 4.97 -1.02 3.70
C VAL A 253 4.81 -0.21 2.41
N TYR A 254 3.56 0.17 2.11
CA TYR A 254 3.23 1.02 0.98
C TYR A 254 2.91 2.43 1.44
N LEU A 255 3.40 3.44 0.70
CA LEU A 255 2.89 4.80 0.81
C LEU A 255 1.76 5.00 -0.18
N SER A 256 0.58 5.30 0.33
CA SER A 256 -0.54 5.78 -0.49
C SER A 256 -0.67 7.29 -0.35
N SER A 257 -0.96 7.95 -1.46
CA SER A 257 -1.36 9.34 -1.49
C SER A 257 -2.45 9.51 -2.52
N ASP A 258 -3.43 10.35 -2.22
CA ASP A 258 -4.35 10.82 -3.25
C ASP A 258 -3.52 11.60 -4.27
N MET A 259 -3.58 11.16 -5.53
CA MET A 259 -3.03 11.93 -6.64
C MET A 259 -4.17 12.75 -7.23
N PRO A 260 -4.42 13.98 -6.73
CA PRO A 260 -5.43 14.85 -7.31
C PRO A 260 -5.14 15.03 -8.79
N ALA A 261 -6.20 15.16 -9.59
CA ALA A 261 -6.22 15.23 -11.05
C ALA A 261 -6.24 13.90 -11.84
N LEU A 262 -6.02 12.72 -11.24
CA LEU A 262 -6.28 11.45 -11.95
C LEU A 262 -7.76 11.29 -12.33
N GLN A 263 -8.67 11.88 -11.56
CA GLN A 263 -10.09 11.93 -11.89
C GLN A 263 -10.39 12.58 -13.24
N HIS A 264 -9.54 13.50 -13.71
CA HIS A 264 -9.68 14.12 -15.03
C HIS A 264 -9.28 13.18 -16.17
N LEU A 265 -8.60 12.07 -15.88
CA LEU A 265 -8.41 10.98 -16.84
C LEU A 265 -9.65 10.10 -16.98
N ASN A 266 -10.57 10.09 -16.02
CA ASN A 266 -11.74 9.21 -16.09
C ASN A 266 -12.57 9.42 -17.37
N PRO A 267 -12.89 10.67 -17.81
CA PRO A 267 -13.56 10.89 -19.09
C PRO A 267 -12.76 10.39 -20.30
N LEU A 268 -11.44 10.54 -20.26
CA LEU A 268 -10.51 10.08 -21.29
C LEU A 268 -10.49 8.55 -21.37
N LEU A 269 -10.35 7.87 -20.22
CA LEU A 269 -10.38 6.41 -20.11
C LEU A 269 -11.75 5.86 -20.52
N ALA A 270 -12.84 6.53 -20.14
CA ALA A 270 -14.19 6.18 -20.58
C ALA A 270 -14.35 6.33 -22.11
N LEU A 271 -13.82 7.40 -22.70
CA LEU A 271 -13.82 7.59 -24.16
C LEU A 271 -13.00 6.50 -24.88
N ILE A 272 -11.82 6.17 -24.35
CA ILE A 272 -10.96 5.10 -24.87
C ILE A 272 -11.72 3.77 -24.85
N TRP A 273 -12.30 3.41 -23.71
CA TRP A 273 -13.06 2.17 -23.52
C TRP A 273 -14.29 2.11 -24.43
N ALA A 274 -15.09 3.18 -24.47
CA ALA A 274 -16.28 3.26 -25.31
C ALA A 274 -15.93 3.19 -26.80
N THR A 275 -14.78 3.74 -27.19
CA THR A 275 -14.29 3.68 -28.58
C THR A 275 -13.77 2.29 -28.93
N ALA A 276 -12.97 1.66 -28.07
CA ALA A 276 -12.42 0.34 -28.30
C ALA A 276 -13.54 -0.71 -28.43
N ASN A 277 -14.58 -0.63 -27.59
CA ASN A 277 -15.71 -1.55 -27.62
C ASN A 277 -16.66 -1.36 -28.82
N GLN A 278 -16.48 -0.29 -29.62
CA GLN A 278 -17.21 -0.14 -30.88
C GLN A 278 -16.63 -0.98 -32.02
N TYR A 279 -15.46 -1.60 -31.82
CA TYR A 279 -14.81 -2.43 -32.82
C TYR A 279 -14.85 -3.90 -32.42
N SER A 280 -14.98 -4.78 -33.41
CA SER A 280 -14.89 -6.23 -33.22
C SER A 280 -14.04 -6.86 -34.31
N LYS A 281 -13.48 -8.05 -34.03
CA LYS A 281 -12.84 -8.87 -35.05
C LYS A 281 -13.84 -9.87 -35.59
N VAL A 282 -14.04 -9.87 -36.90
CA VAL A 282 -14.88 -10.85 -37.59
C VAL A 282 -14.12 -11.36 -38.81
N GLY A 283 -13.88 -12.68 -38.91
CA GLY A 283 -13.15 -13.29 -40.03
C GLY A 283 -11.73 -12.75 -40.24
N GLY A 284 -11.01 -12.41 -39.16
CA GLY A 284 -9.66 -11.81 -39.25
C GLY A 284 -9.63 -10.33 -39.65
N LYS A 285 -10.78 -9.71 -39.93
CA LYS A 285 -10.92 -8.30 -40.28
C LYS A 285 -11.47 -7.49 -39.10
N THR A 286 -11.06 -6.22 -39.01
CA THR A 286 -11.56 -5.29 -38.00
C THR A 286 -12.84 -4.61 -38.49
N VAL A 287 -13.94 -4.88 -37.81
CA VAL A 287 -15.25 -4.27 -38.08
C VAL A 287 -15.46 -3.12 -37.09
N GLY A 288 -15.85 -1.96 -37.59
CA GLY A 288 -16.13 -0.77 -36.78
C GLY A 288 -17.54 -0.74 -36.22
N ARG A 289 -17.94 0.46 -35.78
CA ARG A 289 -19.25 0.72 -35.18
C ARG A 289 -20.38 0.32 -36.15
N ARG A 290 -21.46 -0.23 -35.58
CA ARG A 290 -22.72 -0.49 -36.29
C ARG A 290 -23.50 0.80 -36.44
N TYR A 291 -23.93 1.10 -37.66
CA TYR A 291 -24.75 2.25 -38.00
C TYR A 291 -26.01 1.80 -38.74
N SER A 292 -27.03 2.65 -38.78
CA SER A 292 -28.06 2.53 -39.81
C SER A 292 -27.46 2.91 -41.17
N PHE A 293 -28.00 2.36 -42.27
CA PHE A 293 -27.44 2.57 -43.62
C PHE A 293 -27.32 4.08 -44.00
N HIS A 294 -28.26 4.92 -43.56
CA HIS A 294 -28.24 6.36 -43.86
C HIS A 294 -27.23 7.11 -42.98
N GLN A 295 -27.04 6.70 -41.72
CA GLN A 295 -26.05 7.31 -40.82
C GLN A 295 -24.62 7.11 -41.31
N VAL A 296 -24.32 5.95 -41.92
CA VAL A 296 -23.01 5.69 -42.53
C VAL A 296 -22.69 6.75 -43.59
N VAL A 297 -23.64 6.97 -44.50
CA VAL A 297 -23.47 7.93 -45.61
C VAL A 297 -23.32 9.35 -45.05
N LEU A 298 -24.15 9.71 -44.07
CA LEU A 298 -24.08 11.03 -43.42
C LEU A 298 -22.76 11.26 -42.66
N GLU A 299 -22.24 10.28 -41.92
CA GLU A 299 -20.95 10.44 -41.21
C GLU A 299 -19.77 10.63 -42.18
N GLN A 300 -19.78 9.96 -43.34
CA GLN A 300 -18.70 10.06 -44.32
C GLN A 300 -18.78 11.34 -45.18
N ILE A 301 -19.99 11.83 -45.44
CA ILE A 301 -20.25 13.00 -46.29
C ILE A 301 -20.31 14.31 -45.48
N LYS A 302 -20.48 14.24 -44.15
CA LYS A 302 -20.50 15.42 -43.24
C LYS A 302 -19.29 16.36 -43.38
N GLN A 303 -18.14 15.87 -43.85
CA GLN A 303 -16.94 16.69 -44.04
C GLN A 303 -17.04 17.69 -45.20
N GLU A 304 -18.01 17.51 -46.12
CA GLU A 304 -18.14 18.34 -47.32
C GLU A 304 -19.38 19.27 -47.28
N GLY A 305 -20.06 19.39 -46.12
CA GLY A 305 -21.06 20.44 -45.87
C GLY A 305 -22.46 20.23 -46.46
N PHE A 306 -22.90 18.97 -46.62
CA PHE A 306 -24.13 18.63 -47.36
C PHE A 306 -25.40 18.45 -46.51
N ASP A 307 -26.56 18.58 -47.17
CA ASP A 307 -27.91 18.52 -46.60
C ASP A 307 -28.39 17.07 -46.38
N GLU A 308 -28.65 16.74 -45.11
CA GLU A 308 -29.13 15.45 -44.63
C GLU A 308 -30.43 14.99 -45.33
N LEU A 309 -31.28 15.94 -45.74
CA LEU A 309 -32.53 15.67 -46.42
C LEU A 309 -32.34 15.01 -47.79
N THR A 310 -31.26 15.34 -48.50
CA THR A 310 -30.99 14.77 -49.83
C THR A 310 -30.69 13.27 -49.74
N VAL A 311 -29.90 12.87 -48.75
CA VAL A 311 -29.56 11.46 -48.52
C VAL A 311 -30.79 10.66 -48.10
N LEU A 312 -31.63 11.25 -47.25
CA LEU A 312 -32.89 10.63 -46.82
C LEU A 312 -33.89 10.50 -47.98
N GLN A 313 -33.95 11.48 -48.89
CA GLN A 313 -34.80 11.41 -50.09
C GLN A 313 -34.36 10.29 -51.03
N ILE A 314 -33.05 10.15 -51.29
CA ILE A 314 -32.51 9.04 -52.09
C ILE A 314 -32.88 7.69 -51.43
N ALA A 315 -32.83 7.60 -50.11
CA ALA A 315 -33.21 6.38 -49.39
C ALA A 315 -34.71 6.06 -49.54
N GLU A 316 -35.59 7.06 -49.58
CA GLU A 316 -37.02 6.87 -49.85
C GLU A 316 -37.27 6.44 -51.31
N ASP A 317 -36.59 7.08 -52.27
CA ASP A 317 -36.77 6.84 -53.70
C ASP A 317 -36.32 5.43 -54.12
N THR A 318 -35.24 4.94 -53.51
CA THR A 318 -34.70 3.58 -53.71
C THR A 318 -35.41 2.50 -52.90
N GLY A 319 -36.43 2.87 -52.11
CA GLY A 319 -37.23 1.93 -51.32
C GLY A 319 -36.50 1.34 -50.12
N VAL A 320 -35.43 2.01 -49.67
CA VAL A 320 -34.70 1.71 -48.44
C VAL A 320 -35.42 2.33 -47.22
N LEU A 321 -36.07 3.48 -47.40
CA LEU A 321 -37.09 4.02 -46.49
C LEU A 321 -38.49 3.85 -47.08
N ALA A 322 -39.49 3.70 -46.23
CA ALA A 322 -40.89 3.66 -46.68
C ALA A 322 -41.31 5.03 -47.23
N LYS A 323 -42.18 5.05 -48.25
CA LYS A 323 -42.72 6.30 -48.79
C LYS A 323 -43.40 7.14 -47.71
N GLY A 324 -43.14 8.45 -47.70
CA GLY A 324 -43.61 9.42 -46.72
C GLY A 324 -42.70 9.59 -45.49
N THR A 325 -41.67 8.75 -45.32
CA THR A 325 -40.81 8.77 -44.12
C THR A 325 -40.00 10.05 -44.03
N VAL A 326 -39.52 10.63 -45.14
CA VAL A 326 -38.75 11.89 -45.11
C VAL A 326 -39.60 13.06 -44.61
N ARG A 327 -40.87 13.13 -45.04
CA ARG A 327 -41.83 14.15 -44.59
C ARG A 327 -42.20 13.99 -43.11
N GLU A 328 -42.24 12.75 -42.62
CA GLU A 328 -42.45 12.47 -41.20
C GLU A 328 -41.24 12.88 -40.35
N ILE A 329 -40.02 12.58 -40.80
CA ILE A 329 -38.76 12.98 -40.12
C ILE A 329 -38.67 14.51 -40.01
N GLN A 330 -39.05 15.24 -41.06
CA GLN A 330 -39.12 16.70 -41.04
C GLN A 330 -40.10 17.24 -39.98
N ARG A 331 -41.17 16.50 -39.67
CA ARG A 331 -42.17 16.89 -38.65
C ARG A 331 -41.80 16.43 -37.24
N LYS A 332 -41.14 15.27 -37.12
CA LYS A 332 -40.67 14.68 -35.86
C LYS A 332 -39.32 14.01 -36.08
N PRO A 333 -38.19 14.68 -35.77
CA PRO A 333 -36.85 14.13 -35.94
C PRO A 333 -36.58 12.85 -35.15
N SER A 334 -37.36 12.57 -34.09
CA SER A 334 -37.20 11.41 -33.21
C SER A 334 -37.62 10.06 -33.82
N VAL A 335 -38.31 10.04 -34.96
CA VAL A 335 -38.88 8.81 -35.59
C VAL A 335 -37.86 8.03 -36.43
N LEU A 336 -36.68 8.61 -36.69
CA LEU A 336 -35.67 8.09 -37.61
C LEU A 336 -35.17 6.68 -37.28
N ASN A 337 -35.09 6.32 -36.00
CA ASN A 337 -34.53 5.04 -35.55
C ASN A 337 -35.56 3.89 -35.46
N GLU A 338 -36.87 4.19 -35.51
CA GLU A 338 -37.93 3.20 -35.25
C GLU A 338 -38.42 2.46 -36.50
N LYS A 339 -38.12 2.95 -37.71
CA LYS A 339 -38.72 2.45 -38.97
C LYS A 339 -37.76 1.74 -39.95
N THR A 340 -36.51 1.52 -39.59
CA THR A 340 -35.56 0.78 -40.43
C THR A 340 -35.65 -0.74 -40.20
N ALA A 341 -36.77 -1.35 -40.62
CA ALA A 341 -36.94 -2.81 -40.57
C ALA A 341 -36.59 -3.44 -41.94
N HIS A 342 -35.76 -4.49 -41.91
CA HIS A 342 -35.35 -5.35 -43.03
C HIS A 342 -35.36 -4.73 -44.44
N VAL A 343 -34.23 -4.14 -44.82
CA VAL A 343 -33.97 -3.73 -46.20
C VAL A 343 -33.23 -4.86 -46.91
N ALA A 344 -33.73 -5.28 -48.08
CA ALA A 344 -33.07 -6.27 -48.91
C ALA A 344 -31.76 -5.71 -49.50
N ALA A 345 -30.74 -6.56 -49.63
CA ALA A 345 -29.38 -6.14 -49.97
C ALA A 345 -29.28 -5.48 -51.37
N ASP A 346 -30.11 -5.91 -52.30
CA ASP A 346 -30.28 -5.33 -53.64
C ASP A 346 -30.72 -3.85 -53.60
N ARG A 347 -31.65 -3.50 -52.72
CA ARG A 347 -32.09 -2.10 -52.52
C ARG A 347 -30.99 -1.23 -51.92
N LEU A 348 -30.18 -1.79 -51.02
CA LEU A 348 -29.02 -1.08 -50.46
C LEU A 348 -27.94 -0.84 -51.51
N VAL A 349 -27.71 -1.80 -52.41
CA VAL A 349 -26.80 -1.61 -53.55
C VAL A 349 -27.29 -0.49 -54.46
N GLU A 350 -28.59 -0.46 -54.77
CA GLU A 350 -29.17 0.59 -55.63
C GLU A 350 -29.15 1.97 -54.97
N PHE A 351 -29.40 2.03 -53.66
CA PHE A 351 -29.23 3.24 -52.86
C PHE A 351 -27.80 3.77 -52.95
N LEU A 352 -26.79 2.93 -52.67
CA LEU A 352 -25.39 3.35 -52.73
C LEU A 352 -25.00 3.79 -54.15
N ARG A 353 -25.48 3.13 -55.20
CA ARG A 353 -25.25 3.56 -56.60
C ARG A 353 -25.87 4.92 -56.91
N THR A 354 -27.07 5.17 -56.41
CA THR A 354 -27.75 6.47 -56.59
C THR A 354 -27.00 7.57 -55.85
N VAL A 355 -26.50 7.27 -54.64
CA VAL A 355 -25.60 8.16 -53.89
C VAL A 355 -24.31 8.42 -54.68
N GLU A 356 -23.61 7.40 -55.17
CA GLU A 356 -22.38 7.56 -55.97
C GLU A 356 -22.60 8.38 -57.25
N THR A 357 -23.74 8.20 -57.92
CA THR A 357 -24.12 8.97 -59.11
C THR A 357 -24.30 10.45 -58.79
N ARG A 358 -24.82 10.74 -57.59
CA ARG A 358 -24.98 12.11 -57.09
C ARG A 358 -23.70 12.67 -56.48
N PHE A 359 -22.79 11.81 -56.03
CA PHE A 359 -21.56 12.13 -55.29
C PHE A 359 -20.36 11.34 -55.84
N PRO A 360 -19.82 11.72 -57.02
CA PRO A 360 -18.78 10.94 -57.72
C PRO A 360 -17.43 10.87 -56.98
N SER A 361 -17.20 11.73 -55.99
CA SER A 361 -15.99 11.73 -55.14
C SER A 361 -15.91 10.52 -54.19
N TYR A 362 -17.03 9.82 -53.98
CA TYR A 362 -17.14 8.68 -53.08
C TYR A 362 -17.48 7.40 -53.86
N GLN A 363 -16.84 6.30 -53.47
CA GLN A 363 -17.19 4.97 -53.92
C GLN A 363 -17.45 4.09 -52.69
N PHE A 364 -18.59 3.43 -52.64
CA PHE A 364 -18.99 2.55 -51.55
C PHE A 364 -18.89 1.10 -51.99
N ALA A 365 -18.20 0.27 -51.21
CA ALA A 365 -18.15 -1.18 -51.40
C ALA A 365 -18.96 -1.87 -50.32
N LEU A 366 -20.11 -2.42 -50.68
CA LEU A 366 -20.98 -3.15 -49.77
C LEU A 366 -20.59 -4.63 -49.78
N HIS A 367 -20.26 -5.15 -48.61
CA HIS A 367 -19.85 -6.53 -48.43
C HIS A 367 -20.89 -7.32 -47.63
N SER A 368 -21.05 -8.60 -47.96
CA SER A 368 -21.76 -9.59 -47.15
C SER A 368 -20.77 -10.58 -46.55
N MET A 369 -21.12 -11.18 -45.41
CA MET A 369 -20.36 -12.27 -44.81
C MET A 369 -21.02 -13.60 -45.11
N ASN A 370 -20.24 -14.52 -45.66
CA ASN A 370 -20.65 -15.89 -45.92
C ASN A 370 -20.58 -16.73 -44.63
N THR A 371 -21.24 -17.88 -44.64
CA THR A 371 -21.32 -18.79 -43.49
C THR A 371 -19.95 -19.36 -43.07
N ASP A 372 -18.97 -19.36 -43.98
CA ASP A 372 -17.58 -19.77 -43.76
C ASP A 372 -16.68 -18.64 -43.21
N GLY A 373 -17.25 -17.44 -43.00
CA GLY A 373 -16.51 -16.26 -42.56
C GLY A 373 -15.77 -15.52 -43.67
N SER A 374 -15.88 -15.95 -44.93
CA SER A 374 -15.41 -15.19 -46.08
C SER A 374 -16.28 -13.95 -46.32
N VAL A 375 -15.71 -12.90 -46.91
CA VAL A 375 -16.39 -11.62 -47.13
C VAL A 375 -16.42 -11.34 -48.63
N GLU A 376 -17.62 -11.21 -49.19
CA GLU A 376 -17.88 -10.99 -50.61
C GLU A 376 -18.41 -9.58 -50.86
N GLU A 377 -17.95 -8.90 -51.90
CA GLU A 377 -18.40 -7.56 -52.32
C GLU A 377 -19.63 -7.69 -53.24
N LEU A 378 -20.80 -7.26 -52.76
CA LEU A 378 -22.09 -7.39 -53.44
C LEU A 378 -22.27 -6.46 -54.64
N ASN A 379 -21.52 -5.36 -54.69
CA ASN A 379 -21.63 -4.34 -55.74
C ASN A 379 -20.35 -4.20 -56.57
N ARG A 380 -19.60 -5.30 -56.73
CA ARG A 380 -18.35 -5.34 -57.48
C ARG A 380 -18.54 -4.88 -58.94
N ARG A 381 -17.71 -3.94 -59.40
CA ARG A 381 -17.70 -3.43 -60.77
C ARG A 381 -16.49 -3.96 -61.56
N PRO A 382 -16.59 -4.18 -62.89
CA PRO A 382 -15.42 -4.31 -63.75
C PRO A 382 -14.63 -2.99 -63.75
N GLN A 383 -13.30 -3.07 -63.74
CA GLN A 383 -12.38 -1.92 -63.56
C GLN A 383 -12.75 -0.69 -64.38
N GLU A 384 -12.85 0.46 -63.70
CA GLU A 384 -12.56 1.79 -64.25
C GLU A 384 -12.22 2.77 -63.11
N GLU A 385 -11.68 3.91 -63.52
CA GLU A 385 -10.60 4.72 -62.94
C GLU A 385 -10.76 5.28 -61.51
N SER A 386 -9.61 5.73 -60.98
CA SER A 386 -9.33 6.15 -59.61
C SER A 386 -10.39 7.04 -58.95
N CYS A 387 -11.20 6.45 -58.06
CA CYS A 387 -11.95 7.22 -57.06
C CYS A 387 -11.00 7.61 -55.90
N GLN A 388 -11.03 8.89 -55.48
CA GLN A 388 -10.16 9.39 -54.41
C GLN A 388 -10.44 8.76 -53.04
N ARG A 389 -11.66 8.26 -52.78
CA ARG A 389 -12.05 7.67 -51.47
C ARG A 389 -13.02 6.49 -51.62
N LYS A 390 -12.50 5.26 -51.47
CA LYS A 390 -13.31 4.02 -51.38
C LYS A 390 -13.69 3.73 -49.91
N VAL A 391 -14.98 3.74 -49.58
CA VAL A 391 -15.54 3.39 -48.26
C VAL A 391 -16.07 1.97 -48.29
N SER A 392 -15.51 1.09 -47.46
CA SER A 392 -15.96 -0.31 -47.37
C SER A 392 -16.95 -0.50 -46.22
N LEU A 393 -18.06 -1.17 -46.51
CA LEU A 393 -19.18 -1.39 -45.62
C LEU A 393 -19.48 -2.89 -45.52
N LEU A 394 -19.85 -3.37 -44.33
CA LEU A 394 -20.26 -4.75 -44.07
C LEU A 394 -21.73 -4.77 -43.67
N LEU A 395 -22.54 -5.57 -44.37
CA LEU A 395 -23.92 -5.81 -44.06
C LEU A 395 -24.03 -6.78 -42.88
N ASN A 396 -24.69 -6.34 -41.80
CA ASN A 396 -24.94 -7.12 -40.58
C ASN A 396 -26.45 -7.12 -40.32
N GLY A 397 -27.20 -7.99 -41.01
CA GLY A 397 -28.66 -8.02 -40.97
C GLY A 397 -29.27 -6.74 -41.54
N ALA A 398 -30.08 -6.02 -40.75
CA ALA A 398 -30.67 -4.73 -41.14
C ALA A 398 -29.75 -3.51 -40.90
N SER A 399 -28.53 -3.73 -40.37
CA SER A 399 -27.57 -2.67 -40.06
C SER A 399 -26.33 -2.76 -40.94
N VAL A 400 -25.62 -1.64 -41.09
CA VAL A 400 -24.38 -1.58 -41.87
C VAL A 400 -23.26 -1.11 -40.96
N SER A 401 -22.12 -1.80 -40.99
CA SER A 401 -20.93 -1.43 -40.21
C SER A 401 -19.81 -0.99 -41.13
N THR A 402 -19.04 0.02 -40.75
CA THR A 402 -17.85 0.37 -41.53
C THR A 402 -16.83 -0.75 -41.44
N LEU A 403 -16.41 -1.28 -42.58
CA LEU A 403 -15.40 -2.32 -42.68
C LEU A 403 -14.04 -1.66 -42.88
N ILE A 404 -13.14 -1.81 -41.91
CA ILE A 404 -11.76 -1.34 -42.06
C ILE A 404 -10.96 -2.52 -42.60
N LEU A 405 -10.66 -2.49 -43.90
CA LEU A 405 -9.94 -3.56 -44.62
C LEU A 405 -8.43 -3.61 -44.30
N ILE A 406 -7.94 -2.77 -43.40
CA ILE A 406 -6.52 -2.67 -43.08
C ILE A 406 -6.18 -3.71 -41.99
N GLN A 407 -5.07 -4.44 -42.18
CA GLN A 407 -4.46 -5.43 -41.26
C GLN A 407 -4.05 -4.86 -39.88
N HIS A 408 -4.45 -3.66 -39.51
CA HIS A 408 -4.10 -3.07 -38.23
C HIS A 408 -5.12 -3.43 -37.14
N SER A 409 -4.59 -3.73 -35.96
CA SER A 409 -5.34 -4.10 -34.77
C SER A 409 -6.40 -3.05 -34.42
N VAL A 410 -7.49 -3.48 -33.79
CA VAL A 410 -8.55 -2.63 -33.19
C VAL A 410 -7.99 -1.39 -32.48
N LEU A 411 -6.84 -1.55 -31.81
CA LEU A 411 -6.08 -0.50 -31.15
C LEU A 411 -5.75 0.71 -32.06
N ARG A 412 -5.22 0.48 -33.27
CA ARG A 412 -4.87 1.58 -34.19
C ARG A 412 -6.09 2.33 -34.71
N ALA A 413 -7.20 1.62 -34.95
CA ALA A 413 -8.46 2.23 -35.38
C ALA A 413 -9.09 3.07 -34.25
N ALA A 414 -9.06 2.57 -33.02
CA ALA A 414 -9.49 3.31 -31.85
C ALA A 414 -8.59 4.54 -31.61
N GLU A 415 -7.26 4.38 -31.65
CA GLU A 415 -6.27 5.46 -31.48
C GLU A 415 -6.52 6.61 -32.47
N GLY A 416 -6.69 6.30 -33.76
CA GLY A 416 -6.92 7.30 -34.79
C GLY A 416 -8.22 8.11 -34.58
N LYS A 417 -9.25 7.50 -33.98
CA LYS A 417 -10.51 8.18 -33.66
C LYS A 417 -10.37 9.05 -32.42
N ILE A 418 -9.76 8.51 -31.36
CA ILE A 418 -9.49 9.25 -30.12
C ILE A 418 -8.62 10.47 -30.39
N ARG A 419 -7.58 10.34 -31.23
CA ARG A 419 -6.68 11.45 -31.61
C ARG A 419 -7.38 12.59 -32.35
N ARG A 420 -8.47 12.31 -33.08
CA ARG A 420 -9.28 13.36 -33.75
C ARG A 420 -10.23 14.05 -32.78
N SER A 421 -10.76 13.30 -31.81
CA SER A 421 -11.69 13.82 -30.80
C SER A 421 -10.99 14.60 -29.68
N LEU A 422 -9.71 14.32 -29.43
CA LEU A 422 -8.91 15.03 -28.44
C LEU A 422 -8.22 16.23 -29.09
N HIS A 423 -8.73 17.43 -28.82
CA HIS A 423 -8.00 18.66 -29.07
C HIS A 423 -7.11 18.94 -27.85
N PHE A 424 -5.84 18.56 -27.94
CA PHE A 424 -4.83 18.96 -26.98
C PHE A 424 -4.48 20.43 -27.25
N THR A 425 -4.59 21.28 -26.23
CA THR A 425 -4.01 22.63 -26.28
C THR A 425 -2.59 22.53 -25.70
N PRO A 426 -1.52 22.68 -26.48
CA PRO A 426 -0.18 22.70 -25.95
C PRO A 426 -0.03 23.84 -24.95
N CYS A 427 0.63 23.59 -23.82
CA CYS A 427 0.94 24.60 -22.80
C CYS A 427 1.80 25.78 -23.32
N GLU A 428 2.25 25.74 -24.57
CA GLU A 428 3.06 26.79 -25.20
C GLU A 428 2.33 28.14 -25.34
N LEU A 429 1.01 28.17 -25.17
CA LEU A 429 0.20 29.41 -25.14
C LEU A 429 0.24 30.16 -23.79
N ASN A 430 0.94 29.66 -22.77
CA ASN A 430 0.99 30.26 -21.43
C ASN A 430 2.30 31.01 -21.13
N LYS A 431 2.87 31.71 -22.12
CA LYS A 431 4.12 32.50 -21.93
C LYS A 431 3.91 33.91 -21.36
N THR A 432 2.67 34.38 -21.17
CA THR A 432 2.42 35.79 -20.83
C THR A 432 1.76 36.09 -19.48
N GLU A 433 1.45 35.11 -18.63
CA GLU A 433 0.98 35.42 -17.28
C GLU A 433 1.82 34.70 -16.22
N ARG A 434 2.60 35.51 -15.49
CA ARG A 434 3.33 35.10 -14.29
C ARG A 434 2.30 34.70 -13.22
N GLN A 435 2.65 33.64 -12.49
CA GLN A 435 2.09 33.16 -11.20
C GLN A 435 0.96 32.12 -11.27
N LEU A 436 1.36 30.84 -11.21
CA LEU A 436 0.96 29.83 -10.21
C LEU A 436 1.66 28.51 -10.56
N PRO A 437 2.15 27.69 -9.59
CA PRO A 437 2.86 26.45 -9.91
C PRO A 437 1.85 25.33 -10.20
N PRO A 438 1.77 24.77 -11.43
CA PRO A 438 1.00 23.57 -11.67
C PRO A 438 1.92 22.37 -11.51
N SER A 439 1.53 21.46 -10.62
CA SER A 439 1.91 20.05 -10.65
C SER A 439 1.67 19.50 -12.07
N GLN A 440 2.72 19.43 -12.89
CA GLN A 440 2.65 18.95 -14.26
C GLN A 440 3.04 17.47 -14.32
N VAL A 441 2.05 16.63 -14.61
CA VAL A 441 2.24 15.24 -15.04
C VAL A 441 2.51 15.25 -16.54
N SER A 442 3.70 14.82 -16.95
CA SER A 442 4.03 14.50 -18.34
C SER A 442 3.53 13.09 -18.67
N PHE A 443 2.70 12.94 -19.70
CA PHE A 443 2.34 11.61 -20.23
C PHE A 443 3.17 11.34 -21.49
N GLN A 444 4.17 10.46 -21.37
CA GLN A 444 4.70 9.69 -22.49
C GLN A 444 3.97 8.35 -22.51
N ILE A 445 3.24 8.09 -23.59
CA ILE A 445 2.61 6.79 -23.85
C ILE A 445 3.67 5.94 -24.57
N TRP A 446 4.11 4.85 -23.93
CA TRP A 446 4.95 3.81 -24.54
C TRP A 446 4.10 2.77 -25.27
#